data_AF-A0A2D4N7I0-F1
#
_entry.id   AF-A0A2D4N7I0-F1
#
_cell.length_a   1.000
_cell.length_b   1.000
_cell.length_c   1.000
_cell.angle_alpha   90.00
_cell.angle_beta   90.00
_cell.angle_gamma   90.00
#
_symmetry.space_group_name_H-M   'P 1'
#
loop_
_entity.id
_entity.type
_entity.pdbx_description
1 polymer ?
#
loop_
_entity_poly.entity_id
_entity_poly.type
_entity_poly.pdbx_seq_one_letter_code
_entity_poly.pdbx_strand_id
1 'polypeptide(L)'
;ELELQNCLLDELSLTVSRRQPGQEEMPFTCRLGKIWVLDAASLRSLSIPNATSSMLPMDASHVHWHRLSAEQLSVSLTLSWTYPPSRATCFRVHHRSASCIRDSEPLLLLGEAHACLYRVTQLAVPNPQTLSSCHLEFLVEPVPNDGSHID
;
A
#
# COMPACT_ATOMS: atom_id res chain seq x y z
N GLU A 1 8.13 -6.13 30.04
CA GLU A 1 8.71 -5.11 29.15
C GLU A 1 10.12 -4.84 29.62
N LEU A 2 11.12 -4.95 28.74
CA LEU A 2 12.53 -4.78 29.09
C LEU A 2 13.00 -3.47 28.43
N GLU A 3 13.33 -2.47 29.24
CA GLU A 3 13.86 -1.20 28.74
C GLU A 3 15.39 -1.29 28.68
N LEU A 4 15.93 -1.47 27.47
CA LEU A 4 17.37 -1.54 27.23
C LEU A 4 17.87 -0.20 26.70
N GLN A 5 18.78 0.45 27.43
CA GLN A 5 19.41 1.72 27.04
C GLN A 5 20.91 1.50 26.79
N ASN A 6 21.47 2.13 25.76
CA ASN A 6 22.88 2.04 25.36
C ASN A 6 23.37 0.61 25.03
N CYS A 7 22.48 -0.26 24.57
CA CYS A 7 22.81 -1.60 24.10
C CYS A 7 22.76 -1.67 22.58
N LEU A 8 23.58 -2.54 21.99
CA LEU A 8 23.53 -2.86 20.56
C LEU A 8 22.78 -4.18 20.41
N LEU A 9 21.80 -4.23 19.51
CA LEU A 9 21.15 -5.49 19.15
C LEU A 9 22.12 -6.27 18.26
N ASP A 10 22.70 -7.33 18.79
CA ASP A 10 23.64 -8.19 18.07
C ASP A 10 22.88 -9.24 17.23
N GLU A 11 21.96 -9.98 17.85
CA GLU A 11 21.19 -11.04 17.20
C GLU A 11 19.70 -10.95 17.57
N LEU A 12 18.84 -11.18 16.58
CA LEU A 12 17.41 -11.38 16.75
C LEU A 12 17.04 -12.80 16.33
N SER A 13 16.61 -13.62 17.28
CA SER A 13 16.23 -15.02 17.04
C SER A 13 14.79 -15.32 17.47
N LEU A 14 14.10 -16.16 16.70
CA LEU A 14 12.78 -16.68 17.03
C LEU A 14 12.91 -18.17 17.36
N THR A 15 12.73 -18.51 18.63
CA THR A 15 12.76 -19.91 19.07
C THR A 15 11.34 -20.42 19.29
N VAL A 16 10.93 -21.43 18.52
CA VAL A 16 9.67 -22.13 18.73
C VAL A 16 9.97 -23.44 19.46
N SER A 17 9.45 -23.57 20.68
CA SER A 17 9.65 -24.76 21.50
C SER A 17 8.31 -25.32 22.00
N ARG A 18 8.25 -26.65 22.12
CA ARG A 18 7.10 -27.35 22.69
C ARG A 18 7.22 -27.36 24.22
N ARG A 19 6.13 -27.06 24.94
CA ARG A 19 6.12 -27.06 26.41
C ARG A 19 6.12 -28.45 27.05
N GLN A 20 5.57 -29.48 26.39
CA GLN A 20 5.45 -30.83 26.95
C GLN A 20 5.97 -31.91 25.99
N PRO A 21 6.96 -32.73 26.37
CA PRO A 21 7.39 -33.88 25.59
C PRO A 21 6.37 -35.03 25.69
N GLY A 22 6.01 -35.67 24.57
CA GLY A 22 5.27 -36.96 24.56
C GLY A 22 3.88 -37.01 23.91
N GLN A 23 3.34 -35.90 23.39
CA GLN A 23 2.14 -35.93 22.53
C GLN A 23 2.53 -36.17 21.06
N GLU A 24 1.64 -36.84 20.30
CA GLU A 24 1.79 -37.04 18.85
C GLU A 24 2.15 -35.74 18.11
N GLU A 25 2.88 -35.92 17.01
CA GLU A 25 3.29 -34.83 16.12
C GLU A 25 2.03 -34.18 15.52
N MET A 26 1.78 -32.93 15.92
CA MET A 26 0.67 -32.12 15.39
C MET A 26 1.23 -31.22 14.30
N PRO A 27 0.56 -31.09 13.16
CA PRO A 27 1.00 -30.18 12.11
C PRO A 27 0.98 -28.76 12.65
N PHE A 28 2.14 -28.10 12.62
CA PHE A 28 2.30 -26.70 13.01
C PHE A 28 2.75 -25.88 11.82
N THR A 29 2.19 -24.68 11.70
CA THR A 29 2.61 -23.72 10.68
C THR A 29 2.76 -22.35 11.34
N CYS A 30 3.99 -21.83 11.33
CA CYS A 30 4.27 -20.44 11.69
C CYS A 30 4.51 -19.65 10.40
N ARG A 31 3.75 -18.58 10.19
CA ARG A 31 4.01 -17.59 9.14
C ARG A 31 4.47 -16.31 9.79
N LEU A 32 5.74 -15.97 9.60
CA LEU A 32 6.29 -14.70 10.03
C LEU A 32 6.28 -13.74 8.84
N GLY A 33 5.54 -12.64 8.94
CA GLY A 33 5.42 -11.64 7.87
C GLY A 33 6.63 -10.72 7.79
N LYS A 34 6.77 -9.81 8.77
CA LYS A 34 7.87 -8.86 8.89
C LYS A 34 8.16 -8.61 10.37
N ILE A 35 9.43 -8.39 10.72
CA ILE A 35 9.83 -7.89 12.04
C ILE A 35 10.54 -6.55 11.84
N TRP A 36 10.10 -5.53 12.56
CA TRP A 36 10.73 -4.22 12.59
C TRP A 36 11.43 -4.03 13.93
N VAL A 37 12.68 -3.54 13.88
CA VAL A 37 13.43 -3.10 15.07
C VAL A 37 13.67 -1.62 14.90
N LEU A 38 13.05 -0.83 15.77
CA LEU A 38 13.09 0.64 15.72
C LEU A 38 13.55 1.15 17.08
N ASP A 39 14.29 2.25 17.09
CA ASP A 39 14.58 2.95 18.34
C ASP A 39 13.36 3.76 18.82
N ALA A 40 13.35 4.11 20.11
CA ALA A 40 12.25 4.84 20.74
C ALA A 40 12.07 6.29 20.22
N ALA A 41 13.08 6.88 19.58
CA ALA A 41 12.95 8.19 18.93
C ALA A 41 12.26 8.07 17.56
N SER A 42 12.58 7.01 16.80
CA SER A 42 11.92 6.64 15.54
C SER A 42 10.43 6.37 15.75
N LEU A 43 10.04 5.63 16.80
CA LEU A 43 8.63 5.45 17.20
C LEU A 43 7.91 6.77 17.54
N ARG A 44 8.61 7.73 18.13
CA ARG A 44 8.03 9.06 18.43
C ARG A 44 7.85 9.90 17.17
N SER A 45 8.75 9.77 16.19
CA SER A 45 8.61 10.44 14.90
C SER A 45 7.44 9.89 14.06
N LEU A 46 7.06 8.63 14.31
CA LEU A 46 5.90 7.98 13.71
C LEU A 46 4.55 8.44 14.25
N SER A 47 4.52 8.85 15.52
CA SER A 47 3.30 9.29 16.21
C SER A 47 2.89 10.72 15.83
N ILE A 48 3.75 11.45 15.13
CA ILE A 48 3.40 12.74 14.56
C ILE A 48 2.79 12.42 13.19
N PRO A 49 1.47 12.58 13.00
CA PRO A 49 0.92 12.57 11.66
C PRO A 49 1.56 13.76 10.97
N ASN A 50 2.64 13.52 10.23
CA ASN A 50 3.14 14.45 9.25
C ASN A 50 2.12 14.45 8.11
N ALA A 51 0.94 15.01 8.41
CA ALA A 51 -0.19 15.26 7.51
C ALA A 51 0.18 16.19 6.35
N THR A 52 1.46 16.49 6.19
CA THR A 52 2.03 17.36 5.16
C THR A 52 3.46 16.92 4.80
N SER A 53 3.73 15.61 4.68
CA SER A 53 4.72 15.24 3.66
C SER A 53 4.05 15.55 2.33
N SER A 54 4.21 16.80 1.90
CA SER A 54 3.59 17.40 0.73
C SER A 54 3.97 16.58 -0.49
N MET A 55 3.20 15.53 -0.75
CA MET A 55 3.26 14.82 -2.01
C MET A 55 2.75 15.85 -3.02
N LEU A 56 3.66 16.28 -3.91
CA LEU A 56 3.30 17.15 -5.01
C LEU A 56 2.17 16.48 -5.81
N PRO A 57 1.31 17.27 -6.49
CA PRO A 57 0.16 16.73 -7.20
C PRO A 57 0.58 15.56 -8.11
N MET A 58 -0.18 14.48 -8.01
CA MET A 58 -0.04 13.32 -8.88
C MET A 58 -0.43 13.72 -10.31
N ASP A 59 0.38 13.32 -11.28
CA ASP A 59 0.11 13.55 -12.71
C ASP A 59 -0.17 12.23 -13.43
N ALA A 60 -1.01 12.30 -14.46
CA ALA A 60 -1.42 11.19 -15.28
C ALA A 60 -1.07 11.45 -16.75
N SER A 61 -0.20 10.62 -17.31
CA SER A 61 0.28 10.72 -18.69
C SER A 61 -0.01 9.44 -19.46
N HIS A 62 0.19 9.47 -20.79
CA HIS A 62 0.03 8.31 -21.67
C HIS A 62 -1.34 7.62 -21.51
N VAL A 63 -2.39 8.44 -21.42
CA VAL A 63 -3.77 7.96 -21.22
C VAL A 63 -4.30 7.41 -22.55
N HIS A 64 -4.63 6.12 -22.55
CA HIS A 64 -5.17 5.40 -23.68
C HIS A 64 -6.44 4.66 -23.27
N TRP A 65 -7.53 4.97 -23.94
CA TRP A 65 -8.82 4.33 -23.75
C TRP A 65 -9.03 3.25 -24.80
N HIS A 66 -9.51 2.09 -24.37
CA HIS A 66 -9.85 0.97 -25.23
C HIS A 66 -11.27 0.51 -24.94
N ARG A 67 -12.05 0.28 -26.00
CA ARG A 67 -13.38 -0.31 -25.88
C ARG A 67 -13.25 -1.83 -25.96
N LEU A 68 -13.60 -2.52 -24.87
CA LEU A 68 -13.56 -3.98 -24.78
C LEU A 68 -14.88 -4.59 -25.29
N SER A 69 -16.01 -3.93 -25.01
CA SER A 69 -17.34 -4.31 -25.49
C SER A 69 -18.27 -3.09 -25.56
N ALA A 70 -19.56 -3.29 -25.90
CA ALA A 70 -20.56 -2.21 -25.89
C ALA A 70 -20.72 -1.57 -24.49
N GLU A 71 -20.52 -2.33 -23.43
CA GLU A 71 -20.77 -1.92 -22.04
C GLU A 71 -19.49 -1.74 -21.20
N GLN A 72 -18.32 -2.04 -21.77
CA GLN A 72 -17.07 -2.05 -21.02
C GLN A 72 -15.95 -1.29 -21.74
N LEU A 73 -15.38 -0.34 -21.02
CA LEU A 73 -14.17 0.37 -21.40
C LEU A 73 -13.00 -0.16 -20.57
N SER A 74 -11.80 0.08 -21.05
CA SER A 74 -10.60 -0.01 -20.25
C SER A 74 -9.70 1.17 -20.51
N VAL A 75 -8.92 1.54 -19.50
CA VAL A 75 -7.94 2.61 -19.60
C VAL A 75 -6.57 2.11 -19.24
N SER A 76 -5.58 2.57 -19.98
CA SER A 76 -4.18 2.42 -19.60
C SER A 76 -3.60 3.83 -19.46
N LEU A 77 -2.98 4.13 -18.32
CA LEU A 77 -2.30 5.40 -18.09
C LEU A 77 -1.03 5.19 -17.26
N THR A 78 -0.19 6.21 -17.18
CA THR A 78 1.01 6.21 -16.33
C THR A 78 0.82 7.29 -15.28
N LEU A 79 0.80 6.87 -14.02
CA LEU A 79 0.80 7.75 -12.86
C LEU A 79 2.24 8.12 -12.52
N SER A 80 2.47 9.39 -12.24
CA SER A 80 3.73 9.88 -11.71
C SER A 80 3.48 10.84 -10.55
N TRP A 81 4.37 10.83 -9.57
CA TRP A 81 4.30 11.71 -8.43
C TRP A 81 5.72 12.08 -7.99
N THR A 82 5.84 13.00 -7.03
CA THR A 82 7.12 13.27 -6.38
C THR A 82 6.97 12.97 -4.90
N TYR A 83 7.92 12.20 -4.36
CA TYR A 83 7.98 11.86 -2.95
C TYR A 83 9.43 11.91 -2.48
N PRO A 84 9.72 12.37 -1.25
CA PRO A 84 11.09 12.46 -0.79
C PRO A 84 11.77 11.07 -0.77
N PRO A 85 13.02 10.97 -1.25
CA PRO A 85 13.74 9.70 -1.27
C PRO A 85 13.94 9.16 0.15
N SER A 86 14.03 7.83 0.27
CA SER A 86 14.32 7.14 1.54
C SER A 86 13.32 7.39 2.67
N ARG A 87 12.07 7.77 2.34
CA ARG A 87 10.96 7.88 3.31
C ARG A 87 9.86 6.82 3.10
N ALA A 88 9.91 6.10 2.00
CA ALA A 88 9.00 4.99 1.70
C ALA A 88 9.77 3.82 1.05
N THR A 89 9.34 2.59 1.35
CA THR A 89 9.90 1.36 0.77
C THR A 89 9.27 1.04 -0.58
N CYS A 90 7.98 1.33 -0.69
CA CYS A 90 7.17 1.24 -1.89
C CYS A 90 5.96 2.16 -1.74
N PHE A 91 5.13 2.20 -2.78
CA PHE A 91 3.88 2.93 -2.80
C PHE A 91 2.76 1.97 -3.21
N ARG A 92 1.69 1.91 -2.42
CA ARG A 92 0.49 1.16 -2.79
C ARG A 92 -0.39 2.03 -3.68
N VAL A 93 -0.68 1.54 -4.87
CA VAL A 93 -1.52 2.23 -5.83
C VAL A 93 -2.89 1.60 -5.79
N HIS A 94 -3.88 2.38 -5.39
CA HIS A 94 -5.28 2.01 -5.35
C HIS A 94 -6.06 2.76 -6.43
N HIS A 95 -7.18 2.18 -6.82
CA HIS A 95 -8.20 2.92 -7.57
C HIS A 95 -9.56 2.74 -6.90
N ARG A 96 -10.40 3.75 -7.03
CA ARG A 96 -11.83 3.60 -6.76
C ARG A 96 -12.53 3.29 -8.07
N SER A 97 -13.32 2.22 -8.08
CA SER A 97 -14.13 1.90 -9.26
C SER A 97 -15.01 3.10 -9.58
N ALA A 98 -15.03 3.46 -10.85
CA ALA A 98 -15.72 4.66 -11.31
C ALA A 98 -17.24 4.42 -11.22
N SER A 99 -17.89 4.82 -10.13
CA SER A 99 -19.34 4.73 -10.00
C SER A 99 -19.99 5.94 -10.68
N CYS A 100 -20.90 5.69 -11.62
CA CYS A 100 -21.74 6.73 -12.21
C CYS A 100 -22.88 7.16 -11.26
N ILE A 101 -22.99 6.50 -10.11
CA ILE A 101 -24.05 6.62 -9.11
C ILE A 101 -23.35 6.79 -7.75
N ARG A 102 -23.85 7.69 -6.90
CA ARG A 102 -23.26 8.22 -5.65
C ARG A 102 -22.90 7.22 -4.54
N ASP A 103 -22.73 5.95 -4.84
CA ASP A 103 -22.25 4.96 -3.88
C ASP A 103 -20.73 4.91 -3.94
N SER A 104 -20.11 5.20 -2.80
CA SER A 104 -18.66 5.20 -2.61
C SER A 104 -18.16 3.76 -2.57
N GLU A 105 -17.79 3.23 -3.74
CA GLU A 105 -17.10 1.95 -3.84
C GLU A 105 -15.78 1.96 -3.04
N PRO A 106 -15.37 0.80 -2.48
CA PRO A 106 -14.11 0.68 -1.76
C PRO A 106 -12.92 0.92 -2.70
N LEU A 107 -11.81 1.39 -2.13
CA LEU A 107 -10.53 1.47 -2.84
C LEU A 107 -10.00 0.05 -3.07
N LEU A 108 -9.72 -0.30 -4.33
CA LEU A 108 -9.11 -1.56 -4.70
C LEU A 108 -7.62 -1.37 -5.01
N LEU A 109 -6.78 -2.17 -4.36
CA LEU A 109 -5.35 -2.22 -4.61
C LEU A 109 -5.08 -2.73 -6.03
N LEU A 110 -4.41 -1.90 -6.83
CA LEU A 110 -3.90 -2.28 -8.15
C LEU A 110 -2.53 -2.95 -8.07
N GLY A 111 -1.69 -2.50 -7.14
CA GLY A 111 -0.35 -3.04 -6.96
C GLY A 111 0.58 -2.12 -6.18
N GLU A 112 1.86 -2.49 -6.17
CA GLU A 112 2.93 -1.73 -5.50
C GLU A 112 3.91 -1.16 -6.52
N ALA A 113 4.36 0.08 -6.29
CA ALA A 113 5.39 0.75 -7.05
C ALA A 113 6.64 0.95 -6.18
N HIS A 114 7.82 0.59 -6.68
CA HIS A 114 9.09 0.86 -6.00
C HIS A 114 9.79 2.13 -6.52
N ALA A 115 9.08 2.90 -7.33
CA ALA A 115 9.50 4.20 -7.85
C ALA A 115 8.29 5.15 -7.83
N CYS A 116 8.52 6.45 -8.01
CA CYS A 116 7.44 7.45 -8.10
C CYS A 116 6.76 7.45 -9.49
N LEU A 117 6.55 6.26 -10.04
CA LEU A 117 5.99 6.01 -11.36
C LEU A 117 5.26 4.66 -11.34
N TYR A 118 4.03 4.61 -11.86
CA TYR A 118 3.26 3.38 -11.96
C TYR A 118 2.45 3.30 -13.25
N ARG A 119 2.59 2.19 -13.96
CA ARG A 119 1.87 1.93 -15.21
C ARG A 119 0.60 1.14 -14.92
N VAL A 120 -0.55 1.78 -15.10
CA VAL A 120 -1.86 1.12 -15.12
C VAL A 120 -2.08 0.56 -16.52
N THR A 121 -2.41 -0.73 -16.63
CA THR A 121 -2.70 -1.38 -17.92
C THR A 121 -4.09 -1.97 -17.93
N GLN A 122 -4.85 -1.65 -18.98
CA GLN A 122 -6.17 -2.22 -19.28
C GLN A 122 -7.13 -2.26 -18.07
N LEU A 123 -7.09 -1.23 -17.22
CA LEU A 123 -7.98 -1.13 -16.07
C LEU A 123 -9.42 -1.03 -16.56
N ALA A 124 -10.23 -2.05 -16.28
CA ALA A 124 -11.63 -2.07 -16.64
C ALA A 124 -12.38 -0.96 -15.90
N VAL A 125 -13.19 -0.21 -16.65
CA VAL A 125 -14.02 0.88 -16.11
C VAL A 125 -15.43 0.77 -16.70
N PRO A 126 -16.47 1.04 -15.90
CA PRO A 126 -17.84 1.04 -16.40
C PRO A 126 -17.99 2.02 -17.56
N ASN A 127 -18.76 1.64 -18.58
CA ASN A 127 -19.14 2.60 -19.62
C ASN A 127 -20.07 3.65 -18.99
N PRO A 128 -19.77 4.96 -19.09
CA PRO A 128 -20.67 5.99 -18.59
C PRO A 128 -22.04 5.86 -19.25
N GLN A 129 -23.08 5.68 -18.45
CA GLN A 129 -24.45 5.81 -18.93
C GLN A 129 -24.63 7.25 -19.44
N THR A 130 -25.46 7.42 -20.48
CA THR A 130 -25.50 8.57 -21.42
C THR A 130 -25.68 9.97 -20.81
N LEU A 131 -25.83 10.11 -19.49
CA LEU A 131 -26.14 11.37 -18.80
C LEU A 131 -25.29 11.63 -17.54
N SER A 132 -24.39 10.73 -17.14
CA SER A 132 -23.59 10.87 -15.90
C SER A 132 -22.10 11.04 -16.20
N SER A 133 -21.49 12.11 -15.65
CA SER A 133 -20.02 12.23 -15.56
C SER A 133 -19.49 11.12 -14.68
N CYS A 134 -18.47 10.40 -15.15
CA CYS A 134 -17.82 9.33 -14.41
C CYS A 134 -16.39 9.76 -14.08
N HIS A 135 -16.01 9.67 -12.81
CA HIS A 135 -14.67 10.03 -12.33
C HIS A 135 -13.93 8.77 -11.93
N LEU A 136 -12.70 8.64 -12.40
CA LEU A 136 -11.77 7.60 -11.99
C LEU A 136 -10.80 8.21 -10.98
N GLU A 137 -10.79 7.68 -9.77
CA GLU A 137 -9.93 8.16 -8.69
C GLU A 137 -8.80 7.18 -8.45
N PHE A 138 -7.59 7.71 -8.32
CA PHE A 138 -6.40 6.97 -7.92
C PHE A 138 -5.88 7.51 -6.60
N LEU A 139 -5.42 6.60 -5.75
CA LEU A 139 -4.75 6.93 -4.50
C LEU A 139 -3.40 6.24 -4.48
N VAL A 140 -2.36 7.00 -4.13
CA VAL A 140 -1.01 6.47 -3.96
C VAL A 140 -0.63 6.66 -2.50
N GLU A 141 -0.46 5.56 -1.79
CA GLU A 141 -0.12 5.57 -0.36
C GLU A 141 1.33 5.14 -0.19
N PRO A 142 2.21 6.00 0.36
CA PRO A 142 3.57 5.60 0.68
C PRO A 142 3.56 4.56 1.80
N VAL A 143 4.34 3.50 1.65
CA VAL A 143 4.59 2.53 2.74
C VAL A 143 5.83 2.98 3.51
N PRO A 144 5.67 3.46 4.76
CA PRO A 144 6.78 4.00 5.53
C PRO A 144 7.91 3.00 5.73
N ASN A 145 9.14 3.51 5.85
CA ASN A 145 10.35 2.70 6.04
C ASN A 145 10.42 1.96 7.39
N ASP A 146 9.56 2.33 8.31
CA ASP A 146 9.48 1.85 9.68
C ASP A 146 8.21 1.03 9.92
N GLY A 147 7.44 0.71 8.87
CA GLY A 147 6.36 -0.26 8.93
C GLY A 147 5.17 0.14 9.79
N SER A 148 5.07 1.40 10.25
CA SER A 148 3.87 1.87 10.93
C SER A 148 2.74 2.02 9.91
N HIS A 149 1.69 1.23 10.09
CA HIS A 149 0.38 1.54 9.53
C HIS A 149 -0.41 2.20 10.66
N ILE A 150 -0.91 3.41 10.45
CA ILE A 150 -1.97 3.95 11.29
C ILE A 150 -3.25 3.62 10.52
N ASP A 151 -3.97 2.60 10.99
CA ASP A 151 -5.36 2.34 10.59
C ASP A 151 -6.26 3.50 11.02
#